data_AF-A0A1C2Y4C3-F1
#
_entry.id   AF-A0A1C2Y4C3-F1
#
_cell.length_a   1.000
_cell.length_b   1.000
_cell.length_c   1.000
_cell.angle_alpha   90.00
_cell.angle_beta   90.00
_cell.angle_gamma   90.00
#
_symmetry.space_group_name_H-M   'P 1'
#
loop_
_entity.id
_entity.type
_entity.pdbx_description
1 polymer ?
#
loop_
_entity_poly.entity_id
_entity_poly.type
_entity_poly.pdbx_seq_one_letter_code
_entity_poly.pdbx_strand_id
1 'polypeptide(L)'
;MKIDSASISPVGSVQAATRVSQISKVNTVSQQDQLAVSENAQVFQKLLQKIKDMPDIREDKVTAISEQIANCEFNLDAASIAEGILSPNGMEGK
;
A
#
# COMPACT_ATOMS: atom_id res chain seq x y z
N MET A 1 -60.85 65.18 -42.17
CA MET A 1 -59.60 64.51 -41.73
C MET A 1 -59.81 63.00 -41.84
N LYS A 2 -58.97 62.31 -42.61
CA LYS A 2 -58.89 60.84 -42.63
C LYS A 2 -57.87 60.46 -41.54
N ILE A 3 -58.18 59.50 -40.67
CA ILE A 3 -57.27 59.00 -39.65
C ILE A 3 -57.18 57.49 -39.88
N ASP A 4 -56.03 57.08 -40.39
CA ASP A 4 -55.74 55.70 -40.76
C ASP A 4 -55.58 54.81 -39.52
N SER A 5 -56.18 53.64 -39.59
CA SER A 5 -56.15 52.57 -38.59
C SER A 5 -54.86 51.76 -38.70
N ALA A 6 -53.95 51.86 -37.71
CA ALA A 6 -53.09 50.75 -37.28
C ALA A 6 -52.09 51.24 -36.23
N SER A 7 -52.15 50.68 -35.01
CA SER A 7 -51.00 50.19 -34.22
C SER A 7 -51.48 49.90 -32.81
N ILE A 8 -51.94 48.66 -32.59
CA ILE A 8 -52.27 48.14 -31.27
C ILE A 8 -50.98 47.53 -30.71
N SER A 9 -50.42 48.06 -29.63
CA SER A 9 -49.27 47.44 -28.96
C SER A 9 -49.78 46.33 -28.01
N PRO A 10 -49.14 45.16 -27.96
CA PRO A 10 -49.65 44.02 -27.22
C PRO A 10 -49.41 44.17 -25.71
N VAL A 11 -50.43 43.75 -24.96
CA VAL A 11 -50.41 43.53 -23.52
C VAL A 11 -49.58 42.29 -23.22
N GLY A 12 -48.66 42.37 -22.25
CA GLY A 12 -48.19 41.22 -21.49
C GLY A 12 -46.68 41.02 -21.42
N SER A 13 -46.12 41.21 -20.22
CA SER A 13 -45.27 40.20 -19.58
C SER A 13 -45.02 40.60 -18.13
N VAL A 14 -45.63 39.86 -17.21
CA VAL A 14 -45.31 39.90 -15.78
C VAL A 14 -43.87 39.40 -15.64
N GLN A 15 -42.98 40.25 -15.13
CA GLN A 15 -41.59 39.87 -14.89
C GLN A 15 -41.51 38.96 -13.66
N ALA A 16 -41.03 37.74 -13.89
CA ALA A 16 -40.91 36.68 -12.92
C ALA A 16 -39.95 37.03 -11.78
N ALA A 17 -40.33 36.65 -10.55
CA ALA A 17 -39.53 36.80 -9.34
C ALA A 17 -38.14 36.15 -9.49
N THR A 18 -37.10 36.90 -9.16
CA THR A 18 -35.71 36.48 -9.30
C THR A 18 -35.27 35.60 -8.12
N ARG A 19 -35.12 34.31 -8.43
CA ARG A 19 -34.16 33.31 -7.90
C ARG A 19 -34.05 33.12 -6.38
N VAL A 20 -34.62 32.01 -5.93
CA VAL A 20 -34.24 31.30 -4.68
C VAL A 20 -32.73 31.02 -4.71
N SER A 21 -32.03 31.43 -3.66
CA SER A 21 -30.61 31.14 -3.43
C SER A 21 -30.34 29.64 -3.50
N GLN A 22 -29.49 29.22 -4.45
CA GLN A 22 -28.97 27.86 -4.50
C GLN A 22 -28.20 27.58 -3.21
N ILE A 23 -28.75 26.70 -2.36
CA ILE A 23 -27.99 26.06 -1.29
C ILE A 23 -26.81 25.35 -1.96
N SER A 24 -25.59 25.74 -1.60
CA SER A 24 -24.38 25.03 -1.96
C SER A 24 -24.49 23.60 -1.43
N LYS A 25 -24.57 22.64 -2.34
CA LYS A 25 -24.59 21.21 -2.05
C LYS A 25 -23.34 20.90 -1.24
N VAL A 26 -23.51 20.63 0.06
CA VAL A 26 -22.46 20.06 0.90
C VAL A 26 -22.07 18.75 0.23
N ASN A 27 -20.85 18.67 -0.30
CA ASN A 27 -20.28 17.41 -0.73
C ASN A 27 -20.20 16.53 0.51
N THR A 28 -21.21 15.66 0.68
CA THR A 28 -21.10 14.48 1.52
C THR A 28 -19.94 13.70 0.95
N VAL A 29 -18.77 13.82 1.58
CA VAL A 29 -17.62 12.96 1.33
C VAL A 29 -18.17 11.56 1.42
N SER A 30 -18.27 10.89 0.27
CA SER A 30 -18.60 9.47 0.22
C SER A 30 -17.50 8.82 1.03
N GLN A 31 -17.85 8.32 2.21
CA GLN A 31 -16.98 7.44 2.99
C GLN A 31 -16.78 6.23 2.08
N GLN A 32 -15.68 6.23 1.32
CA GLN A 32 -15.27 5.07 0.56
C GLN A 32 -14.87 4.01 1.58
N ASP A 33 -15.34 2.78 1.39
CA ASP A 33 -14.93 1.66 2.23
C ASP A 33 -13.40 1.55 2.20
N GLN A 34 -12.76 1.71 3.36
CA GLN A 34 -11.33 1.60 3.51
C GLN A 34 -10.98 0.20 4.01
N LEU A 35 -10.19 -0.53 3.22
CA LEU A 35 -9.61 -1.80 3.64
C LEU A 35 -8.32 -1.52 4.42
N ALA A 36 -8.39 -1.55 5.74
CA ALA A 36 -7.21 -1.46 6.60
C ALA A 36 -6.61 -2.85 6.85
N VAL A 37 -5.38 -3.07 6.39
CA VAL A 37 -4.60 -4.28 6.72
C VAL A 37 -4.19 -4.20 8.19
N SER A 38 -4.35 -5.27 8.96
CA SER A 38 -3.94 -5.29 10.37
C SER A 38 -2.46 -4.95 10.52
N GLU A 39 -2.10 -4.29 11.61
CA GLU A 39 -0.71 -3.87 11.87
C GLU A 39 0.27 -5.06 11.78
N ASN A 40 -0.12 -6.21 12.36
CA ASN A 40 0.64 -7.45 12.28
C ASN A 40 0.86 -7.94 10.85
N ALA A 41 -0.16 -7.86 9.98
CA ALA A 41 -0.04 -8.27 8.60
C ALA A 41 0.87 -7.32 7.79
N GLN A 42 0.85 -6.02 8.08
CA GLN A 42 1.78 -5.06 7.48
C GLN A 42 3.23 -5.37 7.87
N VAL A 43 3.49 -5.70 9.14
CA VAL A 43 4.81 -6.10 9.62
C VAL A 43 5.26 -7.39 8.94
N PHE A 44 4.40 -8.41 8.89
CA PHE A 44 4.69 -9.68 8.26
C PHE A 44 5.04 -9.53 6.77
N GLN A 45 4.30 -8.69 6.04
CA GLN A 45 4.58 -8.41 4.64
C GLN A 45 5.94 -7.75 4.43
N LYS A 46 6.32 -6.80 5.28
CA LYS A 46 7.66 -6.17 5.25
C LYS A 46 8.76 -7.20 5.51
N LEU A 47 8.55 -8.12 6.45
CA LEU A 47 9.51 -9.21 6.73
C LEU A 47 9.66 -10.15 5.53
N LEU A 48 8.55 -10.53 4.89
CA LEU A 48 8.58 -11.37 3.69
C LEU A 48 9.31 -10.70 2.52
N GLN A 49 9.09 -9.40 2.31
CA GLN A 49 9.83 -8.66 1.28
C GLN A 49 11.33 -8.67 1.58
N LYS A 50 11.71 -8.40 2.82
CA LYS A 50 13.11 -8.40 3.23
C LYS A 50 13.78 -9.77 3.08
N ILE A 51 13.05 -10.86 3.34
CA ILE A 51 13.54 -12.23 3.11
C ILE A 51 13.75 -12.50 1.62
N LYS A 52 12.84 -12.03 0.75
CA LYS A 52 12.99 -12.17 -0.71
C LYS A 52 14.16 -11.38 -1.28
N ASP A 53 14.45 -10.23 -0.68
CA ASP A 53 15.56 -9.36 -1.10
C ASP A 53 16.92 -9.85 -0.56
N MET A 54 16.92 -10.79 0.39
CA MET A 54 18.17 -11.38 0.88
C MET A 54 18.76 -12.33 -0.17
N PRO A 55 20.09 -12.31 -0.36
CA PRO A 55 20.74 -13.25 -1.26
C PRO A 55 20.55 -14.67 -0.72
N ASP A 56 20.23 -15.59 -1.63
CA ASP A 56 20.05 -17.02 -1.33
C ASP A 56 21.29 -17.62 -0.65
N ILE A 57 22.47 -17.19 -1.13
CA ILE A 57 23.77 -17.56 -0.56
C ILE A 57 24.41 -16.34 0.07
N ARG A 58 24.83 -16.47 1.33
CA ARG A 58 25.60 -15.45 2.05
C ARG A 58 27.08 -15.60 1.72
N GLU A 59 27.47 -15.20 0.52
CA GLU A 59 28.82 -15.38 -0.02
C GLU A 59 29.92 -14.89 0.93
N ASP A 60 29.74 -13.74 1.60
CA ASP A 60 30.70 -13.21 2.58
C ASP A 60 31.01 -14.17 3.73
N LYS A 61 29.99 -14.92 4.19
CA LYS A 61 30.20 -15.91 5.26
C LYS A 61 30.88 -17.16 4.73
N VAL A 62 30.49 -17.60 3.54
CA VAL A 62 31.06 -18.79 2.92
C VAL A 62 32.55 -18.58 2.67
N THR A 63 32.90 -17.45 2.06
CA THR A 63 34.29 -17.06 1.79
C THR A 63 35.11 -16.98 3.08
N ALA A 64 34.61 -16.29 4.11
CA ALA A 64 35.32 -16.19 5.40
C ALA A 64 35.59 -17.56 6.05
N ILE A 65 34.62 -18.48 6.02
CA ILE A 65 34.80 -19.83 6.55
C ILE A 65 35.76 -20.64 5.68
N SER A 66 35.66 -20.53 4.34
CA SER A 66 36.58 -21.19 3.42
C SER A 66 38.03 -20.76 3.64
N GLU A 67 38.27 -19.47 3.89
CA GLU A 67 39.59 -18.94 4.22
C GLU A 67 40.10 -19.48 5.56
N GLN A 68 39.27 -19.52 6.60
CA GLN A 68 39.64 -20.10 7.90
C GLN A 68 40.02 -21.58 7.80
N ILE A 69 39.30 -22.34 6.95
CA ILE A 69 39.62 -23.74 6.66
C ILE A 69 40.95 -23.83 5.91
N ALA A 70 41.18 -23.00 4.90
CA ALA A 70 42.42 -22.97 4.13
C ALA A 70 43.64 -22.62 4.99
N ASN A 71 43.46 -21.76 5.99
CA ASN A 71 44.49 -21.35 6.94
C ASN A 71 44.64 -22.31 8.13
N CYS A 72 43.92 -23.44 8.16
CA CYS A 72 43.87 -24.41 9.27
C CYS A 72 43.51 -23.79 10.65
N GLU A 73 42.86 -22.63 10.66
CA GLU A 73 42.45 -21.91 11.88
C GLU A 73 41.00 -22.24 12.29
N PHE A 74 40.29 -22.99 11.45
CA PHE A 74 38.93 -23.41 11.74
C PHE A 74 38.88 -24.42 12.90
N ASN A 75 38.55 -23.92 14.09
CA ASN A 75 38.37 -24.72 15.29
C ASN A 75 36.89 -24.72 15.72
N LEU A 76 36.32 -25.91 15.91
CA LEU A 76 34.95 -26.10 16.39
C LEU A 76 34.96 -26.81 17.74
N ASP A 77 34.10 -26.34 18.65
CA ASP A 77 33.89 -27.00 19.93
C ASP A 77 32.98 -28.23 19.77
N ALA A 78 33.24 -29.26 20.58
CA ALA A 78 32.47 -30.50 20.57
C ALA A 78 30.99 -30.27 20.95
N ALA A 79 30.71 -29.28 21.81
CA ALA A 79 29.35 -28.90 22.15
C ALA A 79 28.59 -28.33 20.95
N SER A 80 29.24 -27.49 20.13
CA SER A 80 28.63 -26.93 18.90
C SER A 80 28.33 -28.01 17.86
N ILE A 81 29.18 -29.04 17.76
CA ILE A 81 28.92 -30.19 16.89
C ILE A 81 27.70 -30.98 17.39
N ALA A 82 27.63 -31.27 18.69
CA ALA A 82 26.51 -31.99 19.28
C ALA A 82 25.19 -31.21 19.13
N GLU A 83 25.23 -29.88 19.30
CA GLU A 83 24.08 -29.00 19.07
C GLU A 83 23.60 -29.06 17.61
N GLY A 84 24.51 -29.05 16.64
CA GLY A 84 24.17 -29.21 15.22
C GLY A 84 23.52 -30.56 14.90
N ILE A 85 23.97 -31.63 15.54
CA ILE A 85 23.43 -33.00 15.35
C ILE A 85 22.05 -33.16 16.02
N LEU A 86 21.87 -32.58 17.22
CA LEU A 86 20.67 -32.74 18.03
C LEU A 86 19.58 -31.69 17.72
N SER A 87 19.93 -30.65 16.97
CA SER A 87 18.97 -29.64 16.54
C SER A 87 17.89 -30.26 15.65
N PRO A 88 16.59 -30.03 15.93
CA PRO A 88 15.48 -30.67 15.20
C PRO A 88 15.48 -30.35 13.71
N ASN A 89 16.08 -29.23 13.30
CA ASN A 89 16.20 -28.81 11.90
C ASN A 89 17.22 -29.66 11.09
N GLY A 90 18.06 -30.48 11.73
CA GLY A 90 19.04 -31.34 11.07
C GLY A 90 18.52 -32.73 10.68
N MET A 91 17.29 -33.09 11.08
CA MET A 91 16.70 -34.42 10.88
C MET A 91 15.34 -34.40 10.15
N GLU A 92 14.85 -33.25 9.71
CA GLU A 92 13.69 -33.18 8.81
C GLU A 92 14.16 -33.12 7.36
N GLY A 93 14.39 -34.29 6.77
CA GLY A 93 14.28 -34.45 5.33
C GLY A 93 12.82 -34.28 4.92
N LYS A 94 12.46 -33.08 4.45
CA LYS A 94 11.27 -32.84 3.62
C LYS A 94 11.63 -31.97 2.43
#